data_AF-A0A7V4BUJ7-F1
#
_entry.id   AF-A0A7V4BUJ7-F1
#
_cell.length_a   1.000
_cell.length_b   1.000
_cell.length_c   1.000
_cell.angle_alpha   90.00
_cell.angle_beta   90.00
_cell.angle_gamma   90.00
#
_symmetry.space_group_name_H-M   'P 1'
#
loop_
_entity.id
_entity.type
_entity.pdbx_description
1 polymer ?
#
loop_
_entity_poly.entity_id
_entity_poly.type
_entity_poly.pdbx_seq_one_letter_code
_entity_poly.pdbx_strand_id
1 'polypeptide(L)'
;DRKVDKANNTIEVLLKYQMFDFLSKIVVKPYKDGVSISVFLDKPLPDFLIGKAGLNLEFLPSAYFEKTYLVDGKPGIFPLYPYSSARVVTVKEKVPQFEGFSTFDDRGRGEFLAPEPIAKGKNLILAPEDPERLIKIFSDSNLMLFDGRILAQNGWYVVRSLLPANKTGKVLEWYLEINSISDWIRRPVIGFSQVGYHPQQQKVAIIELDPNDKPLSEASVYKITAEGKKEKVYSASLSIWGRYMRYNYAKFDFSSVKETGLYIIQYGEQSTNAFPIHANAYSDIWHPTLDVWFPVQMDHMKVNEGYRVWHGVPFLDDALQAPANHKHFDLYEMGTSTDSKFKPFERIPGLAIGGWFDAGDFDIETHSHCSVISSFVDAWEKFGLNRDQTYISQHERYVDIHRPDGVPDLLQQIEHGTLNLVAQVKAIGHPVRGINVSNLYQYHHLGDASTITDNLPYNPALQPYESDGKSSGTPDDRWVFTNRNISLDYQTIASLAAAARALKN
;
A
#
# COMPACT_ATOMS: atom_id res chain seq x y z
N ASP A 1 -6.20 10.90 24.74
CA ASP A 1 -5.26 11.71 25.55
C ASP A 1 -4.10 10.82 25.97
N ARG A 2 -2.85 11.31 25.89
CA ARG A 2 -1.63 10.54 26.24
C ARG A 2 -0.86 11.28 27.32
N LYS A 3 -0.63 10.62 28.45
CA LYS A 3 0.16 11.14 29.57
C LYS A 3 1.40 10.28 29.78
N VAL A 4 2.55 10.94 29.92
CA VAL A 4 3.84 10.29 30.19
C VAL A 4 4.34 10.80 31.53
N ASP A 5 4.35 9.93 32.53
CA ASP A 5 4.93 10.20 33.84
C ASP A 5 6.35 9.62 33.87
N LYS A 6 7.34 10.49 33.63
CA LYS A 6 8.75 10.11 33.65
C LYS A 6 9.27 9.73 35.03
N ALA A 7 8.71 10.30 36.11
CA ALA A 7 9.18 10.03 37.47
C ALA A 7 8.84 8.59 37.88
N ASN A 8 7.67 8.10 37.46
CA ASN A 8 7.20 6.75 37.74
C ASN A 8 7.34 5.79 36.54
N ASN A 9 8.05 6.20 35.48
CA ASN A 9 8.21 5.46 34.22
C ASN A 9 6.89 4.91 33.64
N THR A 10 5.80 5.65 33.80
CA THR A 10 4.45 5.19 33.43
C THR A 10 3.94 5.93 32.21
N ILE A 11 3.29 5.21 31.29
CA ILE A 11 2.54 5.82 30.19
C ILE A 11 1.06 5.46 30.36
N GLU A 12 0.20 6.47 30.28
CA GLU A 12 -1.25 6.30 30.27
C GLU A 12 -1.83 6.84 28.97
N VAL A 13 -2.72 6.06 28.35
CA VAL A 13 -3.47 6.48 27.16
C VAL A 13 -4.95 6.30 27.43
N LEU A 14 -5.67 7.41 27.47
CA LEU A 14 -7.13 7.44 27.56
C LEU A 14 -7.73 7.41 26.16
N LEU A 15 -8.59 6.42 25.93
CA LEU A 15 -9.33 6.17 24.70
C LEU A 15 -10.82 6.35 24.98
N LYS A 16 -11.50 7.10 24.09
CA LYS A 16 -12.94 7.33 24.16
C LYS A 16 -13.58 6.94 22.82
N TYR A 17 -14.52 6.01 22.86
CA TYR A 17 -15.35 5.66 21.71
C TYR A 17 -16.73 6.29 21.90
N GLN A 18 -17.00 7.41 21.22
CA GLN A 18 -18.23 8.19 21.43
C GLN A 18 -19.50 7.36 21.24
N MET A 19 -19.52 6.47 20.25
CA MET A 19 -20.64 5.58 19.94
C MET A 19 -21.02 4.62 21.09
N PHE A 20 -20.05 4.24 21.93
CA PHE A 20 -20.23 3.20 22.93
C PHE A 20 -20.26 3.73 24.38
N ASP A 21 -20.13 5.05 24.56
CA ASP A 21 -20.24 5.77 25.84
C ASP A 21 -19.46 5.15 27.03
N PHE A 22 -18.23 4.69 26.76
CA PHE A 22 -17.29 4.25 27.79
C PHE A 22 -15.89 4.82 27.55
N LEU A 23 -15.13 4.92 28.62
CA LEU A 23 -13.72 5.24 28.60
C LEU A 23 -12.90 3.99 28.87
N SER A 24 -11.88 3.78 28.05
CA SER A 24 -10.84 2.81 28.35
C SER A 24 -9.52 3.52 28.55
N LYS A 25 -8.70 3.01 29.47
CA LYS A 25 -7.37 3.53 29.73
C LYS A 25 -6.36 2.39 29.68
N ILE A 26 -5.37 2.52 28.82
CA ILE A 26 -4.21 1.62 28.79
C ILE A 26 -3.13 2.26 29.66
N VAL A 27 -2.59 1.49 30.60
CA VAL A 27 -1.50 1.90 31.49
C VAL A 27 -0.35 0.93 31.31
N VAL A 28 0.82 1.45 30.96
CA VAL A 28 2.06 0.67 30.78
C VAL A 28 3.06 1.09 31.84
N LYS A 29 3.61 0.10 32.57
CA LYS A 29 4.58 0.30 33.66
C LYS A 29 5.71 -0.73 33.59
N PRO A 30 6.93 -0.40 34.05
CA PRO A 30 7.98 -1.40 34.23
C PRO A 30 7.50 -2.50 35.18
N TYR A 31 7.80 -3.75 34.85
CA TYR A 31 7.52 -4.88 35.71
C TYR A 31 8.51 -5.99 35.39
N LYS A 32 9.29 -6.43 36.40
CA LYS A 32 10.38 -7.42 36.22
C LYS A 32 11.31 -7.02 35.05
N ASP A 33 11.55 -7.93 34.12
CA ASP A 33 12.43 -7.77 32.96
C ASP A 33 11.70 -7.17 31.73
N GLY A 34 10.49 -6.65 31.93
CA GLY A 34 9.67 -6.09 30.87
C GLY A 34 8.68 -5.06 31.39
N VAL A 35 7.44 -5.13 30.88
CA VAL A 35 6.38 -4.18 31.23
C VAL A 35 5.07 -4.90 31.57
N SER A 36 4.33 -4.36 32.54
CA SER A 36 2.90 -4.65 32.69
C SER A 36 2.11 -3.71 31.79
N ILE A 37 1.19 -4.26 31.00
CA ILE A 37 0.21 -3.55 30.19
C ILE A 37 -1.16 -3.86 30.78
N SER A 38 -1.78 -2.85 31.40
CA SER A 38 -3.07 -2.98 32.05
C SER A 38 -4.14 -2.18 31.33
N VAL A 39 -5.34 -2.75 31.19
CA VAL A 39 -6.52 -2.05 30.67
C VAL A 39 -7.46 -1.74 31.82
N PHE A 40 -7.90 -0.48 31.88
CA PHE A 40 -8.89 0.01 32.83
C PHE A 40 -10.15 0.45 32.12
N LEU A 41 -11.31 0.18 32.71
CA LEU A 41 -12.61 0.68 32.26
C LEU A 41 -13.28 1.53 33.34
N ASP A 42 -13.88 2.65 32.95
CA ASP A 42 -14.67 3.49 33.87
C ASP A 42 -16.06 2.88 34.15
N LYS A 43 -16.63 2.21 33.15
CA LYS A 43 -17.92 1.51 33.17
C LYS A 43 -17.74 0.08 32.65
N PRO A 44 -18.66 -0.85 32.98
CA PRO A 44 -18.70 -2.14 32.31
C PRO A 44 -18.80 -1.96 30.79
N LEU A 45 -18.31 -2.96 30.04
CA LEU A 45 -18.51 -2.97 28.60
C LEU A 45 -20.01 -2.90 28.28
N PRO A 46 -20.42 -2.09 27.29
CA PRO A 46 -21.73 -2.23 26.68
C PRO A 46 -21.94 -3.67 26.19
N ASP A 47 -23.15 -4.20 26.35
CA ASP A 47 -23.49 -5.59 26.01
C ASP A 47 -23.07 -5.97 24.58
N PHE A 48 -23.23 -5.02 23.63
CA PHE A 48 -22.85 -5.21 22.24
C PHE A 48 -21.36 -5.53 22.03
N LEU A 49 -20.49 -5.09 22.94
CA LEU A 49 -19.03 -5.27 22.86
C LEU A 49 -18.53 -6.49 23.63
N ILE A 50 -19.38 -7.18 24.41
CA ILE A 50 -19.01 -8.41 25.11
C ILE A 50 -18.60 -9.46 24.07
N GLY A 51 -17.42 -10.06 24.25
CA GLY A 51 -16.85 -11.01 23.29
C GLY A 51 -16.20 -10.36 22.05
N LYS A 52 -16.22 -9.04 21.92
CA LYS A 52 -15.70 -8.29 20.77
C LYS A 52 -14.62 -7.27 21.15
N ALA A 53 -14.77 -6.55 22.25
CA ALA A 53 -13.72 -5.63 22.70
C ALA A 53 -12.53 -6.43 23.26
N GLY A 54 -11.31 -6.04 22.88
CA GLY A 54 -10.09 -6.71 23.32
C GLY A 54 -8.88 -5.79 23.31
N LEU A 55 -7.84 -6.20 24.06
CA LEU A 55 -6.49 -5.67 23.90
C LEU A 55 -5.81 -6.44 22.78
N ASN A 56 -5.29 -5.72 21.80
CA ASN A 56 -4.59 -6.28 20.64
C ASN A 56 -3.15 -5.75 20.61
N LEU A 57 -2.21 -6.61 20.19
CA LEU A 57 -0.86 -6.22 19.82
C LEU A 57 -0.50 -6.90 18.49
N GLU A 58 -0.03 -6.12 17.54
CA GLU A 58 0.23 -6.58 16.17
C GLU A 58 1.72 -6.80 15.92
N PHE A 59 2.05 -7.84 15.15
CA PHE A 59 3.41 -8.22 14.79
C PHE A 59 3.54 -8.31 13.28
N LEU A 60 4.56 -7.65 12.73
CA LEU A 60 4.82 -7.59 11.29
C LEU A 60 5.08 -9.00 10.75
N PRO A 61 4.28 -9.51 9.81
CA PRO A 61 4.40 -10.89 9.39
C PRO A 61 5.76 -11.27 8.79
N SER A 62 6.38 -10.39 8.00
CA SER A 62 7.71 -10.64 7.41
C SER A 62 8.84 -10.78 8.43
N ALA A 63 8.67 -10.27 9.66
CA ALA A 63 9.61 -10.48 10.74
C ALA A 63 9.45 -11.86 11.41
N TYR A 64 8.33 -12.55 11.18
CA TYR A 64 7.96 -13.81 11.84
C TYR A 64 7.66 -14.96 10.88
N PHE A 65 7.61 -14.77 9.56
CA PHE A 65 7.37 -15.87 8.62
C PHE A 65 8.29 -17.06 8.89
N GLU A 66 7.67 -18.23 9.04
CA GLU A 66 8.32 -19.52 9.26
C GLU A 66 9.14 -19.61 10.56
N LYS A 67 9.06 -18.61 11.44
CA LYS A 67 9.57 -18.68 12.82
C LYS A 67 8.66 -19.52 13.70
N THR A 68 9.18 -19.95 14.83
CA THR A 68 8.41 -20.76 15.79
C THR A 68 7.73 -19.91 16.85
N TYR A 69 6.71 -20.49 17.50
CA TYR A 69 6.13 -19.95 18.72
C TYR A 69 5.81 -21.07 19.70
N LEU A 70 5.70 -20.75 20.98
CA LEU A 70 5.20 -21.64 22.03
C LEU A 70 3.95 -21.04 22.67
N VAL A 71 2.90 -21.85 22.80
CA VAL A 71 1.69 -21.50 23.58
C VAL A 71 1.50 -22.51 24.69
N ASP A 72 1.66 -22.08 25.94
CA ASP A 72 1.66 -22.96 27.11
C ASP A 72 2.58 -24.19 26.93
N GLY A 73 3.76 -23.96 26.34
CA GLY A 73 4.76 -24.98 26.05
C GLY A 73 4.52 -25.81 24.78
N LYS A 74 3.40 -25.63 24.10
CA LYS A 74 3.11 -26.32 22.83
C LYS A 74 3.72 -25.55 21.65
N PRO A 75 4.56 -26.19 20.81
CA PRO A 75 5.17 -25.53 19.67
C PRO A 75 4.20 -25.34 18.51
N GLY A 76 4.43 -24.29 17.72
CA GLY A 76 3.83 -24.03 16.43
C GLY A 76 4.75 -23.20 15.54
N ILE A 77 4.35 -23.01 14.28
CA ILE A 77 5.11 -22.27 13.27
C ILE A 77 4.21 -21.16 12.71
N PHE A 78 4.77 -19.96 12.60
CA PHE A 78 4.12 -18.85 11.92
C PHE A 78 4.00 -19.12 10.43
N PRO A 79 2.79 -19.07 9.85
CA PRO A 79 2.58 -19.53 8.49
C PRO A 79 3.10 -18.55 7.43
N LEU A 80 3.74 -19.04 6.36
CA LEU A 80 4.08 -18.18 5.22
C LEU A 80 2.81 -17.64 4.53
N TYR A 81 1.82 -18.51 4.31
CA TYR A 81 0.50 -18.16 3.78
C TYR A 81 -0.59 -18.39 4.82
N PRO A 82 -1.55 -17.47 5.00
CA PRO A 82 -2.59 -17.63 6.00
C PRO A 82 -3.46 -18.86 5.71
N TYR A 83 -3.69 -19.70 6.73
CA TYR A 83 -4.53 -20.90 6.61
C TYR A 83 -5.41 -21.18 7.84
N SER A 84 -5.45 -20.26 8.82
CA SER A 84 -6.26 -20.47 10.03
C SER A 84 -7.75 -20.49 9.72
N SER A 85 -8.52 -21.20 10.54
CA SER A 85 -9.97 -21.22 10.39
C SER A 85 -10.59 -19.83 10.51
N ALA A 86 -11.74 -19.64 9.88
CA ALA A 86 -12.64 -18.52 10.11
C ALA A 86 -14.06 -19.05 10.26
N ARG A 87 -14.93 -18.26 10.88
CA ARG A 87 -16.36 -18.53 10.95
C ARG A 87 -17.15 -17.38 10.35
N VAL A 88 -18.31 -17.71 9.81
CA VAL A 88 -19.28 -16.73 9.31
C VAL A 88 -20.14 -16.24 10.48
N VAL A 89 -20.37 -14.93 10.53
CA VAL A 89 -21.13 -14.25 11.59
C VAL A 89 -22.13 -13.29 10.96
N THR A 90 -23.30 -13.09 11.56
CA THR A 90 -24.26 -12.10 11.07
C THR A 90 -23.73 -10.67 11.18
N VAL A 91 -23.99 -9.84 10.17
CA VAL A 91 -23.61 -8.41 10.15
C VAL A 91 -24.17 -7.62 11.34
N LYS A 92 -25.27 -8.08 11.95
CA LYS A 92 -25.83 -7.48 13.17
C LYS A 92 -24.85 -7.49 14.35
N GLU A 93 -23.85 -8.36 14.33
CA GLU A 93 -22.80 -8.41 15.35
C GLU A 93 -21.56 -7.58 14.97
N LYS A 94 -21.44 -7.10 13.73
CA LYS A 94 -20.29 -6.35 13.24
C LYS A 94 -20.26 -4.96 13.87
N VAL A 95 -19.11 -4.55 14.38
CA VAL A 95 -18.90 -3.16 14.84
C VAL A 95 -18.98 -2.25 13.60
N PRO A 96 -19.78 -1.17 13.64
CA PRO A 96 -19.90 -0.26 12.50
C PRO A 96 -18.54 0.30 12.06
N GLN A 97 -18.25 0.22 10.77
CA GLN A 97 -17.09 0.88 10.16
C GLN A 97 -17.47 2.32 9.75
N PHE A 98 -16.48 3.10 9.30
CA PHE A 98 -16.70 4.46 8.78
C PHE A 98 -17.83 4.48 7.75
N GLU A 99 -18.79 5.39 7.93
CA GLU A 99 -19.99 5.57 7.06
C GLU A 99 -20.77 4.28 6.75
N GLY A 100 -20.62 3.23 7.58
CA GLY A 100 -21.31 1.95 7.39
C GLY A 100 -20.73 1.06 6.28
N PHE A 101 -19.59 1.39 5.70
CA PHE A 101 -18.95 0.57 4.66
C PHE A 101 -18.58 -0.83 5.15
N SER A 102 -18.46 -1.78 4.21
CA SER A 102 -17.99 -3.13 4.48
C SER A 102 -16.76 -3.46 3.65
N THR A 103 -15.73 -4.01 4.31
CA THR A 103 -14.53 -4.60 3.67
C THR A 103 -14.73 -6.08 3.29
N PHE A 104 -15.97 -6.56 3.21
CA PHE A 104 -16.28 -7.94 2.86
C PHE A 104 -17.51 -7.95 1.96
N ASP A 105 -17.38 -8.58 0.79
CA ASP A 105 -18.51 -8.91 -0.08
C ASP A 105 -19.25 -10.12 0.51
N ASP A 106 -20.39 -9.86 1.13
CA ASP A 106 -21.25 -10.88 1.70
C ASP A 106 -22.27 -11.45 0.70
N ARG A 107 -22.25 -10.97 -0.55
CA ARG A 107 -23.22 -11.28 -1.60
C ARG A 107 -24.67 -11.11 -1.13
N GLY A 108 -24.93 -10.09 -0.30
CA GLY A 108 -26.25 -9.79 0.25
C GLY A 108 -26.75 -10.77 1.32
N ARG A 109 -25.88 -11.64 1.86
CA ARG A 109 -26.26 -12.64 2.87
C ARG A 109 -26.38 -12.07 4.29
N GLY A 110 -25.99 -10.82 4.51
CA GLY A 110 -26.04 -10.16 5.82
C GLY A 110 -25.04 -10.76 6.80
N GLU A 111 -23.82 -11.06 6.33
CA GLU A 111 -22.80 -11.80 7.08
C GLU A 111 -21.39 -11.22 6.91
N PHE A 112 -20.46 -11.63 7.76
CA PHE A 112 -19.04 -11.30 7.65
C PHE A 112 -18.17 -12.44 8.20
N LEU A 113 -16.90 -12.47 7.80
CA LEU A 113 -15.93 -13.43 8.31
C LEU A 113 -15.28 -12.95 9.61
N ALA A 114 -15.24 -13.82 10.61
CA ALA A 114 -14.47 -13.65 11.84
C ALA A 114 -13.35 -14.70 11.88
N PRO A 115 -12.07 -14.30 11.90
CA PRO A 115 -10.96 -15.23 11.96
C PRO A 115 -10.95 -15.91 13.34
N GLU A 116 -10.55 -17.17 13.36
CA GLU A 116 -10.24 -17.91 14.59
C GLU A 116 -8.72 -17.89 14.84
N PRO A 117 -8.28 -17.94 16.10
CA PRO A 117 -6.87 -17.90 16.40
C PRO A 117 -6.20 -19.24 16.08
N ILE A 118 -4.96 -19.16 15.58
CA ILE A 118 -4.08 -20.32 15.34
C ILE A 118 -3.65 -20.99 16.64
N ALA A 119 -3.60 -20.25 17.74
CA ALA A 119 -3.29 -20.79 19.05
C ALA A 119 -3.92 -19.95 20.17
N LYS A 120 -4.23 -20.60 21.29
CA LYS A 120 -4.83 -19.99 22.48
C LYS A 120 -4.15 -20.55 23.74
N GLY A 121 -3.82 -19.70 24.71
CA GLY A 121 -3.20 -20.10 25.97
C GLY A 121 -2.96 -18.92 26.91
N LYS A 122 -2.18 -19.12 27.98
CA LYS A 122 -1.85 -18.05 28.96
C LYS A 122 -0.43 -17.53 28.85
N ASN A 123 0.46 -18.34 28.29
CA ASN A 123 1.87 -18.03 28.08
C ASN A 123 2.15 -18.16 26.58
N LEU A 124 2.50 -17.06 25.93
CA LEU A 124 2.80 -17.01 24.51
C LEU A 124 4.23 -16.52 24.31
N ILE A 125 5.07 -17.33 23.67
CA ILE A 125 6.47 -17.01 23.36
C ILE A 125 6.62 -17.01 21.84
N LEU A 126 7.01 -15.88 21.27
CA LEU A 126 7.21 -15.69 19.84
C LEU A 126 8.69 -15.77 19.52
N ALA A 127 9.06 -16.52 18.49
CA ALA A 127 10.43 -16.69 17.99
C ALA A 127 11.48 -17.02 19.09
N PRO A 128 11.28 -18.07 19.91
CA PRO A 128 12.27 -18.47 20.93
C PRO A 128 13.67 -18.78 20.37
N GLU A 129 13.75 -19.14 19.09
CA GLU A 129 15.00 -19.40 18.38
C GLU A 129 15.74 -18.15 17.89
N ASP A 130 15.12 -16.97 17.96
CA ASP A 130 15.69 -15.70 17.45
C ASP A 130 15.66 -14.60 18.54
N PRO A 131 16.80 -14.36 19.21
CA PRO A 131 16.90 -13.32 20.24
C PRO A 131 16.53 -11.91 19.77
N GLU A 132 16.66 -11.55 18.48
CA GLU A 132 16.27 -10.23 17.98
C GLU A 132 14.76 -10.08 17.79
N ARG A 133 14.00 -11.19 17.86
CA ARG A 133 12.55 -11.25 17.65
C ARG A 133 11.80 -11.92 18.80
N LEU A 134 12.52 -12.33 19.85
CA LEU A 134 11.99 -13.01 21.01
C LEU A 134 11.11 -12.08 21.85
N ILE A 135 9.82 -12.42 21.93
CA ILE A 135 8.84 -11.72 22.74
C ILE A 135 8.06 -12.75 23.56
N LYS A 136 7.88 -12.50 24.86
CA LYS A 136 7.07 -13.36 25.73
C LYS A 136 5.92 -12.55 26.33
N ILE A 137 4.72 -13.13 26.28
CA ILE A 137 3.49 -12.51 26.77
C ILE A 137 2.84 -13.47 27.74
N PHE A 138 2.53 -12.98 28.93
CA PHE A 138 1.92 -13.73 30.00
C PHE A 138 0.66 -13.01 30.45
N SER A 139 -0.43 -13.76 30.66
CA SER A 139 -1.65 -13.21 31.24
C SER A 139 -2.43 -14.28 32.00
N ASP A 140 -3.16 -13.86 33.04
CA ASP A 140 -4.16 -14.72 33.67
C ASP A 140 -5.37 -14.97 32.76
N SER A 141 -5.58 -14.10 31.77
CA SER A 141 -6.59 -14.21 30.72
C SER A 141 -6.05 -14.97 29.50
N ASN A 142 -6.95 -15.47 28.66
CA ASN A 142 -6.55 -16.14 27.42
C ASN A 142 -5.90 -15.13 26.45
N LEU A 143 -4.68 -15.45 26.03
CA LEU A 143 -3.98 -14.90 24.87
C LEU A 143 -4.36 -15.74 23.65
N MET A 144 -4.75 -15.07 22.58
CA MET A 144 -5.15 -15.68 21.32
C MET A 144 -4.27 -15.11 20.21
N LEU A 145 -3.55 -15.98 19.50
CA LEU A 145 -2.73 -15.59 18.36
C LEU A 145 -3.54 -15.77 17.08
N PHE A 146 -3.72 -14.71 16.30
CA PHE A 146 -4.44 -14.67 15.03
C PHE A 146 -3.51 -14.37 13.88
N ASP A 147 -3.91 -14.81 12.69
CA ASP A 147 -3.37 -14.32 11.43
C ASP A 147 -4.41 -13.40 10.77
N GLY A 148 -4.16 -12.08 10.83
CA GLY A 148 -5.04 -11.08 10.24
C GLY A 148 -5.14 -11.18 8.71
N ARG A 149 -4.21 -11.92 8.08
CA ARG A 149 -4.20 -12.09 6.62
C ARG A 149 -5.31 -12.97 6.09
N ILE A 150 -6.04 -13.64 6.97
CA ILE A 150 -7.30 -14.32 6.64
C ILE A 150 -8.38 -13.33 6.18
N LEU A 151 -8.34 -12.08 6.65
CA LEU A 151 -9.30 -11.05 6.26
C LEU A 151 -8.77 -10.07 5.21
N ALA A 152 -7.48 -9.76 5.24
CA ALA A 152 -6.87 -8.78 4.36
C ALA A 152 -5.40 -9.13 4.13
N GLN A 153 -4.93 -9.21 2.88
CA GLN A 153 -3.60 -9.70 2.53
C GLN A 153 -2.45 -8.88 3.17
N ASN A 154 -2.69 -7.62 3.51
CA ASN A 154 -1.79 -6.73 4.25
C ASN A 154 -1.95 -6.81 5.78
N GLY A 155 -2.77 -7.74 6.29
CA GLY A 155 -3.02 -7.97 7.70
C GLY A 155 -1.79 -8.46 8.46
N TRP A 156 -1.80 -8.27 9.78
CA TRP A 156 -0.68 -8.60 10.67
C TRP A 156 -0.97 -9.86 11.48
N TYR A 157 0.05 -10.43 12.13
CA TYR A 157 -0.22 -11.36 13.23
C TYR A 157 -0.71 -10.56 14.43
N VAL A 158 -1.75 -11.05 15.11
CA VAL A 158 -2.37 -10.32 16.22
C VAL A 158 -2.43 -11.20 17.45
N VAL A 159 -1.85 -10.74 18.55
CA VAL A 159 -2.13 -11.32 19.87
C VAL A 159 -3.26 -10.54 20.49
N ARG A 160 -4.27 -11.25 21.00
CA ARG A 160 -5.47 -10.65 21.55
C ARG A 160 -5.96 -11.34 22.82
N SER A 161 -6.47 -10.53 23.74
CA SER A 161 -7.27 -10.97 24.88
C SER A 161 -8.58 -10.19 24.87
N LEU A 162 -9.68 -10.88 25.16
CA LEU A 162 -10.99 -10.24 25.29
C LEU A 162 -11.11 -9.54 26.64
N LEU A 163 -11.79 -8.39 26.63
CA LEU A 163 -12.13 -7.68 27.86
C LEU A 163 -13.32 -8.41 28.55
N PRO A 164 -13.31 -8.55 29.88
CA PRO A 164 -14.36 -9.26 30.60
C PRO A 164 -15.66 -8.44 30.67
N ALA A 165 -16.81 -9.12 30.62
CA ALA A 165 -18.11 -8.50 30.88
C ALA A 165 -18.24 -8.06 32.35
N ASN A 166 -19.09 -7.06 32.61
CA ASN A 166 -19.53 -6.68 33.96
C ASN A 166 -18.42 -6.28 34.95
N LYS A 167 -17.27 -5.81 34.47
CA LYS A 167 -16.16 -5.34 35.31
C LYS A 167 -15.78 -3.90 35.02
N THR A 168 -15.28 -3.21 36.06
CA THR A 168 -14.72 -1.85 36.00
C THR A 168 -13.35 -1.81 36.68
N GLY A 169 -12.66 -0.68 36.63
CA GLY A 169 -11.30 -0.57 37.17
C GLY A 169 -10.33 -1.37 36.31
N LYS A 170 -9.32 -2.00 36.91
CA LYS A 170 -8.36 -2.85 36.16
C LYS A 170 -9.05 -4.14 35.73
N VAL A 171 -9.28 -4.31 34.43
CA VAL A 171 -10.04 -5.44 33.88
C VAL A 171 -9.19 -6.48 33.15
N LEU A 172 -7.99 -6.11 32.69
CA LEU A 172 -7.04 -6.98 31.99
C LEU A 172 -5.62 -6.55 32.32
N GLU A 173 -4.70 -7.51 32.43
CA GLU A 173 -3.27 -7.26 32.60
C GLU A 173 -2.46 -8.29 31.81
N TRP A 174 -1.50 -7.80 31.03
CA TRP A 174 -0.46 -8.60 30.36
C TRP A 174 0.88 -8.25 30.98
N TYR A 175 1.73 -9.26 31.20
CA TYR A 175 3.16 -9.07 31.36
C TYR A 175 3.83 -9.35 30.02
N LEU A 176 4.47 -8.33 29.45
CA LEU A 176 5.21 -8.39 28.20
C LEU A 176 6.71 -8.31 28.51
N GLU A 177 7.43 -9.38 28.23
CA GLU A 177 8.89 -9.44 28.29
C GLU A 177 9.43 -9.31 26.86
N ILE A 178 10.25 -8.29 26.65
CA ILE A 178 10.92 -8.03 25.37
C ILE A 178 12.37 -8.43 25.57
N ASN A 179 12.88 -9.34 24.74
CA ASN A 179 14.29 -9.70 24.83
C ASN A 179 15.16 -8.49 24.47
N SER A 180 16.07 -8.13 25.36
CA SER A 180 17.08 -7.10 25.12
C SER A 180 18.43 -7.77 24.92
N ILE A 181 19.15 -7.36 23.87
CA ILE A 181 20.52 -7.82 23.62
C ILE A 181 21.45 -6.73 24.15
N SER A 182 22.28 -7.05 25.15
CA SER A 182 23.24 -6.09 25.73
C SER A 182 24.17 -5.58 24.64
N ASP A 183 24.43 -4.27 24.68
CA ASP A 183 25.36 -3.59 23.78
C ASP A 183 25.04 -3.83 22.29
N TRP A 184 23.77 -4.10 21.98
CA TRP A 184 23.34 -4.31 20.61
C TRP A 184 23.52 -3.03 19.81
N ILE A 185 24.25 -3.16 18.71
CA ILE A 185 24.48 -2.09 17.73
C ILE A 185 23.90 -2.60 16.42
N ARG A 186 22.93 -1.87 15.86
CA ARG A 186 22.41 -2.18 14.53
C ARG A 186 23.55 -2.15 13.51
N ARG A 187 23.64 -3.20 12.69
CA ARG A 187 24.59 -3.22 11.56
C ARG A 187 24.41 -1.99 10.66
N PRO A 188 25.52 -1.33 10.24
CA PRO A 188 25.47 -0.19 9.33
C PRO A 188 24.72 -0.51 8.03
N VAL A 189 23.95 0.47 7.53
CA VAL A 189 23.33 0.39 6.20
C VAL A 189 24.00 1.38 5.27
N ILE A 190 24.44 0.89 4.11
CA ILE A 190 25.08 1.70 3.08
C ILE A 190 24.04 2.01 2.01
N GLY A 191 23.51 3.22 2.02
CA GLY A 191 22.64 3.76 0.97
C GLY A 191 23.45 4.27 -0.22
N PHE A 192 23.09 3.85 -1.42
CA PHE A 192 23.75 4.20 -2.68
C PHE A 192 22.76 4.05 -3.84
N SER A 193 23.07 4.63 -5.01
CA SER A 193 22.30 4.35 -6.23
C SER A 193 22.54 2.91 -6.70
N GLN A 194 21.53 2.05 -6.55
CA GLN A 194 21.58 0.66 -7.01
C GLN A 194 21.59 0.56 -8.55
N VAL A 195 21.09 1.59 -9.23
CA VAL A 195 21.17 1.73 -10.69
C VAL A 195 22.62 1.91 -11.15
N GLY A 196 23.43 2.62 -10.36
CA GLY A 196 24.81 2.97 -10.70
C GLY A 196 25.04 4.46 -10.83
N TYR A 197 26.17 4.83 -11.45
CA TYR A 197 26.56 6.23 -11.60
C TYR A 197 27.16 6.59 -12.96
N HIS A 198 26.89 7.81 -13.42
CA HIS A 198 27.64 8.42 -14.52
C HIS A 198 29.10 8.72 -14.09
N PRO A 199 30.13 8.53 -14.94
CA PRO A 199 31.52 8.84 -14.61
C PRO A 199 31.75 10.28 -14.13
N GLN A 200 31.04 11.24 -14.71
CA GLN A 200 31.23 12.66 -14.43
C GLN A 200 30.36 13.21 -13.30
N GLN A 201 29.31 12.49 -12.87
CA GLN A 201 28.46 13.00 -11.80
C GLN A 201 29.09 12.82 -10.42
N GLN A 202 28.55 13.55 -9.45
CA GLN A 202 28.84 13.35 -8.05
C GLN A 202 28.36 11.96 -7.59
N LYS A 203 29.18 11.26 -6.82
CA LYS A 203 28.90 9.91 -6.30
C LYS A 203 29.10 9.91 -4.80
N VAL A 204 28.00 9.78 -4.07
CA VAL A 204 28.00 9.79 -2.59
C VAL A 204 27.18 8.62 -2.09
N ALA A 205 27.77 7.84 -1.19
CA ALA A 205 27.02 6.88 -0.38
C ALA A 205 26.72 7.47 1.00
N ILE A 206 25.55 7.12 1.52
CA ILE A 206 25.08 7.49 2.85
C ILE A 206 25.23 6.28 3.76
N ILE A 207 26.05 6.39 4.78
CA ILE A 207 26.25 5.35 5.79
C ILE A 207 25.37 5.70 6.97
N GLU A 208 24.30 4.92 7.17
CA GLU A 208 23.37 5.01 8.30
C GLU A 208 23.83 4.08 9.43
N LEU A 209 23.98 4.65 10.63
CA LEU A 209 24.57 4.02 11.80
C LEU A 209 23.62 4.08 12.99
N ASP A 210 23.70 3.07 13.86
CA ASP A 210 23.06 3.14 15.17
C ASP A 210 23.53 4.40 15.93
N PRO A 211 22.66 5.07 16.71
CA PRO A 211 23.08 6.21 17.52
C PRO A 211 24.21 5.90 18.51
N ASN A 212 24.38 4.62 18.90
CA ASN A 212 25.45 4.17 19.80
C ASN A 212 26.67 3.61 19.06
N ASP A 213 26.61 3.50 17.72
CA ASP A 213 27.75 3.04 16.93
C ASP A 213 28.88 4.08 16.95
N LYS A 214 30.12 3.60 16.83
CA LYS A 214 31.32 4.43 16.66
C LYS A 214 31.66 4.47 15.18
N PRO A 215 31.43 5.59 14.48
CA PRO A 215 31.71 5.67 13.05
C PRO A 215 33.18 5.35 12.75
N LEU A 216 33.43 4.48 11.78
CA LEU A 216 34.77 4.26 11.24
C LEU A 216 35.22 5.53 10.49
N SER A 217 36.53 5.72 10.40
CA SER A 217 37.10 6.91 9.77
C SER A 217 36.95 6.91 8.24
N GLU A 218 36.84 5.75 7.60
CA GLU A 218 36.88 5.60 6.15
C GLU A 218 35.92 4.54 5.61
N ALA A 219 35.62 4.66 4.32
CA ALA A 219 35.04 3.60 3.50
C ALA A 219 35.89 3.40 2.24
N SER A 220 35.65 2.32 1.52
CA SER A 220 36.41 1.93 0.32
C SER A 220 35.48 1.58 -0.84
N VAL A 221 35.95 1.80 -2.06
CA VAL A 221 35.34 1.28 -3.29
C VAL A 221 36.24 0.17 -3.83
N TYR A 222 35.63 -0.95 -4.21
CA TYR A 222 36.29 -2.05 -4.90
C TYR A 222 35.71 -2.21 -6.30
N LYS A 223 36.59 -2.40 -7.29
CA LYS A 223 36.21 -2.83 -8.63
C LYS A 223 36.10 -4.35 -8.66
N ILE A 224 35.06 -4.87 -9.29
CA ILE A 224 34.91 -6.28 -9.59
C ILE A 224 35.54 -6.54 -10.97
N THR A 225 36.52 -7.43 -11.01
CA THR A 225 37.20 -7.88 -12.22
C THR A 225 36.40 -8.93 -12.97
N ALA A 226 36.81 -9.28 -14.19
CA ALA A 226 36.16 -10.32 -15.00
C ALA A 226 36.19 -11.70 -14.32
N GLU A 227 37.20 -11.94 -13.48
CA GLU A 227 37.37 -13.18 -12.70
C GLU A 227 36.56 -13.16 -11.39
N GLY A 228 35.82 -12.09 -11.10
CA GLY A 228 35.04 -11.91 -9.87
C GLY A 228 35.86 -11.46 -8.66
N LYS A 229 37.18 -11.19 -8.83
CA LYS A 229 38.03 -10.65 -7.77
C LYS A 229 37.67 -9.19 -7.48
N LYS A 230 37.65 -8.84 -6.19
CA LYS A 230 37.45 -7.47 -5.68
C LYS A 230 38.79 -6.77 -5.51
N GLU A 231 39.01 -5.69 -6.23
CA GLU A 231 40.23 -4.89 -6.16
C GLU A 231 39.94 -3.51 -5.60
N LYS A 232 40.58 -3.14 -4.49
CA LYS A 232 40.37 -1.82 -3.87
C LYS A 232 40.93 -0.75 -4.80
N VAL A 233 40.08 0.13 -5.30
CA VAL A 233 40.46 1.21 -6.23
C VAL A 233 40.43 2.59 -5.59
N TYR A 234 39.72 2.74 -4.48
CA TYR A 234 39.60 4.02 -3.79
C TYR A 234 39.26 3.82 -2.31
N SER A 235 39.75 4.72 -1.47
CA SER A 235 39.34 4.85 -0.08
C SER A 235 39.48 6.31 0.34
N ALA A 236 38.56 6.78 1.17
CA ALA A 236 38.58 8.14 1.68
C ALA A 236 37.89 8.23 3.03
N SER A 237 38.23 9.28 3.77
CA SER A 237 37.61 9.59 5.04
C SER A 237 36.13 9.96 4.87
N LEU A 238 35.34 9.60 5.87
CA LEU A 238 33.92 9.95 5.90
C LEU A 238 33.70 11.38 6.36
N SER A 239 32.74 12.05 5.73
CA SER A 239 32.21 13.32 6.22
C SER A 239 31.02 13.03 7.14
N ILE A 240 31.21 13.22 8.45
CA ILE A 240 30.12 13.04 9.42
C ILE A 240 29.03 14.07 9.15
N TRP A 241 27.82 13.59 8.90
CA TRP A 241 26.66 14.45 8.68
C TRP A 241 25.92 14.72 9.99
N GLY A 242 25.82 13.71 10.86
CA GLY A 242 25.20 13.81 12.18
C GLY A 242 23.89 13.04 12.26
N ARG A 243 23.05 13.41 13.24
CA ARG A 243 21.82 12.66 13.55
C ARG A 243 20.63 13.14 12.72
N TYR A 244 19.89 12.20 12.15
CA TYR A 244 18.57 12.46 11.57
C TYR A 244 17.57 11.39 12.04
N MET A 245 16.47 11.84 12.66
CA MET A 245 15.49 10.96 13.31
C MET A 245 16.16 9.99 14.32
N ARG A 246 16.17 8.69 14.01
CA ARG A 246 16.64 7.62 14.90
C ARG A 246 18.12 7.29 14.76
N TYR A 247 18.78 7.72 13.68
CA TYR A 247 20.12 7.23 13.30
C TYR A 247 21.15 8.34 13.13
N ASN A 248 22.43 7.97 13.18
CA ASN A 248 23.56 8.81 12.81
C ASN A 248 23.94 8.54 11.34
N TYR A 249 24.43 9.56 10.65
CA TYR A 249 24.76 9.46 9.23
C TYR A 249 26.15 10.01 8.94
N ALA A 250 26.82 9.36 8.00
CA ALA A 250 28.06 9.82 7.40
C ALA A 250 27.96 9.75 5.87
N LYS A 251 28.70 10.61 5.18
CA LYS A 251 28.79 10.66 3.72
C LYS A 251 30.14 10.13 3.28
N PHE A 252 30.12 9.21 2.32
CA PHE A 252 31.29 8.72 1.62
C PHE A 252 31.27 9.22 0.18
N ASP A 253 32.13 10.19 -0.15
CA ASP A 253 32.26 10.73 -1.50
C ASP A 253 33.36 9.96 -2.26
N PHE A 254 32.96 9.33 -3.36
CA PHE A 254 33.83 8.59 -4.27
C PHE A 254 33.71 9.10 -5.71
N SER A 255 33.36 10.38 -5.88
CA SER A 255 33.17 11.02 -7.18
C SER A 255 34.42 10.95 -8.08
N SER A 256 35.61 10.84 -7.49
CA SER A 256 36.89 10.66 -8.16
C SER A 256 37.01 9.33 -8.92
N VAL A 257 36.22 8.31 -8.56
CA VAL A 257 36.14 7.05 -9.30
C VAL A 257 35.33 7.30 -10.56
N LYS A 258 36.03 7.34 -11.70
CA LYS A 258 35.44 7.65 -13.02
C LYS A 258 35.60 6.54 -14.04
N GLU A 259 36.47 5.57 -13.76
CA GLU A 259 36.67 4.44 -14.65
C GLU A 259 35.36 3.67 -14.80
N THR A 260 35.07 3.20 -16.02
CA THR A 260 33.90 2.36 -16.26
C THR A 260 34.14 0.96 -15.69
N GLY A 261 33.13 0.40 -15.04
CA GLY A 261 33.22 -0.95 -14.47
C GLY A 261 32.11 -1.27 -13.47
N LEU A 262 32.23 -2.44 -12.85
CA LEU A 262 31.36 -2.88 -11.76
C LEU A 262 32.06 -2.65 -10.43
N TYR A 263 31.34 -2.11 -9.46
CA TYR A 263 31.89 -1.68 -8.18
C TYR A 263 31.03 -2.13 -7.00
N ILE A 264 31.66 -2.22 -5.83
CA ILE A 264 30.99 -2.30 -4.53
C ILE A 264 31.57 -1.24 -3.60
N ILE A 265 30.76 -0.80 -2.64
CA ILE A 265 31.21 0.05 -1.54
C ILE A 265 31.33 -0.83 -0.29
N GLN A 266 32.42 -0.69 0.44
CA GLN A 266 32.67 -1.37 1.70
C GLN A 266 32.84 -0.36 2.83
N TYR A 267 32.14 -0.59 3.94
CA TYR A 267 32.31 0.12 5.20
C TYR A 267 32.42 -0.91 6.33
N GLY A 268 33.61 -1.02 6.92
CA GLY A 268 33.94 -2.10 7.85
C GLY A 268 33.73 -3.47 7.21
N GLU A 269 32.91 -4.30 7.84
CA GLU A 269 32.55 -5.64 7.34
C GLU A 269 31.35 -5.62 6.37
N GLN A 270 30.63 -4.49 6.28
CA GLN A 270 29.46 -4.38 5.40
C GLN A 270 29.89 -4.02 3.97
N SER A 271 29.24 -4.64 2.99
CA SER A 271 29.42 -4.34 1.56
C SER A 271 28.07 -4.19 0.88
N THR A 272 28.01 -3.30 -0.10
CA THR A 272 26.85 -3.18 -0.98
C THR A 272 26.77 -4.34 -1.98
N ASN A 273 25.62 -4.46 -2.66
CA ASN A 273 25.55 -5.16 -3.94
C ASN A 273 26.43 -4.45 -4.99
N ALA A 274 26.73 -5.14 -6.08
CA ALA A 274 27.46 -4.56 -7.20
C ALA A 274 26.62 -3.50 -7.94
N PHE A 275 27.26 -2.44 -8.40
CA PHE A 275 26.64 -1.41 -9.26
C PHE A 275 27.60 -0.93 -10.35
N PRO A 276 27.08 -0.48 -11.50
CA PRO A 276 27.92 0.04 -12.57
C PRO A 276 28.33 1.50 -12.32
N ILE A 277 29.55 1.85 -12.74
CA ILE A 277 29.87 3.23 -13.14
C ILE A 277 30.04 3.20 -14.65
N HIS A 278 29.19 3.93 -15.38
CA HIS A 278 29.17 3.92 -16.85
C HIS A 278 28.45 5.15 -17.40
N ALA A 279 28.85 5.63 -18.58
CA ALA A 279 28.26 6.82 -19.22
C ALA A 279 26.75 6.66 -19.51
N ASN A 280 26.27 5.43 -19.67
CA ASN A 280 24.87 5.15 -19.95
C ASN A 280 24.14 4.54 -18.74
N ALA A 281 24.60 4.79 -17.51
CA ALA A 281 24.01 4.19 -16.30
C ALA A 281 22.50 4.46 -16.13
N TYR A 282 21.98 5.54 -16.73
CA TYR A 282 20.59 5.96 -16.64
C TYR A 282 19.83 5.91 -17.98
N SER A 283 20.46 5.46 -19.06
CA SER A 283 19.87 5.58 -20.40
C SER A 283 18.56 4.79 -20.54
N ASP A 284 18.49 3.62 -19.91
CA ASP A 284 17.42 2.64 -20.14
C ASP A 284 16.54 2.39 -18.88
N ILE A 285 16.80 3.11 -17.78
CA ILE A 285 16.16 2.81 -16.48
C ILE A 285 14.65 3.11 -16.44
N TRP A 286 14.20 3.93 -17.38
CA TRP A 286 12.79 4.29 -17.53
C TRP A 286 12.03 3.31 -18.41
N HIS A 287 12.72 2.42 -19.15
CA HIS A 287 12.09 1.44 -20.05
C HIS A 287 11.07 0.56 -19.30
N PRO A 288 11.37 -0.06 -18.13
CA PRO A 288 10.37 -0.87 -17.45
C PRO A 288 9.13 -0.08 -17.02
N THR A 289 9.27 1.22 -16.77
CA THR A 289 8.14 2.09 -16.45
C THR A 289 7.24 2.29 -17.67
N LEU A 290 7.80 2.60 -18.84
CA LEU A 290 7.00 2.82 -20.06
C LEU A 290 6.50 1.51 -20.68
N ASP A 291 7.35 0.49 -20.76
CA ASP A 291 7.08 -0.75 -21.49
C ASP A 291 6.18 -1.72 -20.72
N VAL A 292 6.22 -1.67 -19.37
CA VAL A 292 5.54 -2.66 -18.53
C VAL A 292 4.61 -1.99 -17.54
N TRP A 293 5.11 -1.10 -16.68
CA TRP A 293 4.30 -0.57 -15.59
C TRP A 293 3.08 0.23 -16.09
N PHE A 294 3.26 1.20 -16.97
CA PHE A 294 2.13 1.97 -17.52
C PHE A 294 1.12 1.12 -18.29
N PRO A 295 1.54 0.22 -19.20
CA PRO A 295 0.66 -0.78 -19.82
C PRO A 295 -0.17 -1.59 -18.82
N VAL A 296 0.44 -2.06 -17.73
CA VAL A 296 -0.26 -2.82 -16.67
C VAL A 296 -1.27 -1.98 -15.90
N GLN A 297 -1.12 -0.65 -15.88
CA GLN A 297 -2.10 0.25 -15.27
C GLN A 297 -3.22 0.67 -16.23
N MET A 298 -3.19 0.27 -17.51
CA MET A 298 -4.17 0.75 -18.50
C MET A 298 -5.56 0.23 -18.21
N ASP A 299 -6.46 1.15 -17.90
CA ASP A 299 -7.85 0.85 -17.62
C ASP A 299 -8.63 0.60 -18.93
N HIS A 300 -9.71 -0.18 -18.86
CA HIS A 300 -10.57 -0.51 -19.99
C HIS A 300 -9.87 -1.25 -21.15
N MET A 301 -8.73 -1.87 -20.86
CA MET A 301 -7.90 -2.64 -21.79
C MET A 301 -7.61 -4.02 -21.18
N LYS A 302 -7.54 -5.05 -22.03
CA LYS A 302 -6.89 -6.32 -21.69
C LYS A 302 -5.39 -6.17 -21.89
N VAL A 303 -4.60 -6.58 -20.90
CA VAL A 303 -3.14 -6.43 -20.94
C VAL A 303 -2.45 -7.80 -20.94
N ASN A 304 -1.76 -8.10 -22.02
CA ASN A 304 -1.00 -9.33 -22.23
C ASN A 304 0.51 -9.08 -22.19
N GLU A 305 1.26 -10.04 -21.66
CA GLU A 305 2.72 -10.10 -21.68
C GLU A 305 3.17 -11.55 -21.93
N GLY A 306 3.48 -11.89 -23.18
CA GLY A 306 3.85 -13.25 -23.56
C GLY A 306 2.76 -14.27 -23.18
N TYR A 307 3.06 -15.18 -22.26
CA TYR A 307 2.11 -16.19 -21.76
C TYR A 307 1.28 -15.74 -20.55
N ARG A 308 1.50 -14.52 -20.05
CA ARG A 308 0.80 -13.95 -18.90
C ARG A 308 -0.24 -12.94 -19.36
N VAL A 309 -1.44 -13.04 -18.80
CA VAL A 309 -2.41 -11.93 -18.80
C VAL A 309 -2.28 -11.23 -17.45
N TRP A 310 -2.01 -9.93 -17.46
CA TRP A 310 -1.99 -9.12 -16.24
C TRP A 310 -3.40 -8.90 -15.72
N HIS A 311 -4.30 -8.52 -16.62
CA HIS A 311 -5.75 -8.48 -16.38
C HIS A 311 -6.53 -8.60 -17.70
N GLY A 312 -7.79 -9.06 -17.60
CA GLY A 312 -8.78 -8.95 -18.67
C GLY A 312 -9.18 -7.49 -18.94
N VAL A 313 -10.24 -7.25 -19.72
CA VAL A 313 -10.78 -5.89 -19.91
C VAL A 313 -11.63 -5.53 -18.68
N PRO A 314 -11.24 -4.54 -17.86
CA PRO A 314 -12.02 -4.15 -16.70
C PRO A 314 -13.00 -3.00 -17.01
N PHE A 315 -13.97 -2.82 -16.13
CA PHE A 315 -14.86 -1.65 -16.04
C PHE A 315 -15.59 -1.25 -17.34
N LEU A 316 -16.03 -2.21 -18.15
CA LEU A 316 -16.92 -1.95 -19.30
C LEU A 316 -18.29 -1.38 -18.88
N ASP A 317 -18.63 -1.56 -17.61
CA ASP A 317 -19.73 -1.00 -16.87
C ASP A 317 -19.43 0.41 -16.30
N ASP A 318 -18.41 1.13 -16.78
CA ASP A 318 -18.23 2.52 -16.38
C ASP A 318 -19.20 3.51 -17.06
N ALA A 319 -19.90 4.38 -16.33
CA ALA A 319 -19.98 4.48 -14.86
C ALA A 319 -21.31 5.15 -14.43
N LEU A 320 -21.65 5.09 -13.13
CA LEU A 320 -22.83 5.74 -12.57
C LEU A 320 -22.50 7.09 -11.91
N GLN A 321 -23.42 8.04 -11.97
CA GLN A 321 -23.32 9.29 -11.20
C GLN A 321 -23.37 8.99 -9.69
N ALA A 322 -22.33 9.41 -8.94
CA ALA A 322 -22.30 9.27 -7.49
C ALA A 322 -23.51 9.99 -6.82
N PRO A 323 -24.05 9.47 -5.71
CA PRO A 323 -25.19 10.07 -5.03
C PRO A 323 -24.86 11.40 -4.37
N ALA A 324 -25.80 12.35 -4.37
CA ALA A 324 -25.63 13.62 -3.67
C ALA A 324 -25.63 13.44 -2.14
N ASN A 325 -24.98 14.35 -1.41
CA ASN A 325 -24.84 14.34 0.05
C ASN A 325 -24.18 13.07 0.58
N HIS A 326 -23.14 12.59 -0.11
CA HIS A 326 -22.50 11.32 0.18
C HIS A 326 -21.05 11.53 0.60
N LYS A 327 -20.65 10.89 1.70
CA LYS A 327 -19.24 10.73 2.06
C LYS A 327 -18.78 9.35 1.65
N HIS A 328 -17.67 9.29 0.97
CA HIS A 328 -17.10 8.05 0.49
C HIS A 328 -15.77 7.76 1.19
N PHE A 329 -15.27 6.54 1.01
CA PHE A 329 -13.92 6.23 1.45
C PHE A 329 -12.91 6.97 0.56
N ASP A 330 -11.65 6.94 0.98
CA ASP A 330 -10.54 7.61 0.30
C ASP A 330 -10.71 9.12 0.08
N LEU A 331 -11.38 9.79 1.02
CA LEU A 331 -11.61 11.24 1.02
C LEU A 331 -12.47 11.76 -0.15
N TYR A 332 -13.16 10.87 -0.87
CA TYR A 332 -14.16 11.25 -1.85
C TYR A 332 -15.46 11.68 -1.18
N GLU A 333 -16.13 12.68 -1.75
CA GLU A 333 -17.46 13.10 -1.33
C GLU A 333 -18.23 13.72 -2.50
N MET A 334 -19.56 13.66 -2.40
CA MET A 334 -20.47 14.38 -3.28
C MET A 334 -21.26 15.43 -2.51
N GLY A 335 -21.23 16.66 -3.02
CA GLY A 335 -21.98 17.79 -2.48
C GLY A 335 -23.50 17.64 -2.56
N THR A 336 -24.22 18.72 -2.28
CA THR A 336 -25.69 18.75 -2.29
C THR A 336 -26.30 18.61 -3.70
N SER A 337 -25.48 18.76 -4.73
CA SER A 337 -25.79 18.73 -6.15
C SER A 337 -24.79 17.82 -6.88
N THR A 338 -25.18 17.27 -8.02
CA THR A 338 -24.27 16.48 -8.88
C THR A 338 -23.36 17.35 -9.75
N ASP A 339 -23.61 18.66 -9.84
CA ASP A 339 -22.92 19.59 -10.76
C ASP A 339 -22.89 19.12 -12.22
N SER A 340 -23.74 18.15 -12.57
CA SER A 340 -23.85 17.51 -13.87
C SER A 340 -25.32 17.46 -14.31
N LYS A 341 -25.57 17.05 -15.55
CA LYS A 341 -26.94 16.80 -16.05
C LYS A 341 -27.53 15.47 -15.57
N PHE A 342 -26.74 14.62 -14.94
CA PHE A 342 -27.12 13.26 -14.54
C PHE A 342 -27.63 13.26 -13.10
N LYS A 343 -28.67 12.48 -12.86
CA LYS A 343 -29.23 12.23 -11.53
C LYS A 343 -28.37 11.22 -10.77
N PRO A 344 -28.43 11.19 -9.43
CA PRO A 344 -27.86 10.11 -8.63
C PRO A 344 -28.18 8.72 -9.20
N PHE A 345 -27.16 7.88 -9.35
CA PHE A 345 -27.22 6.53 -9.92
C PHE A 345 -27.66 6.45 -11.39
N GLU A 346 -27.73 7.58 -12.09
CA GLU A 346 -27.95 7.58 -13.53
C GLU A 346 -26.63 7.21 -14.25
N ARG A 347 -26.75 6.39 -15.30
CA ARG A 347 -25.61 6.02 -16.13
C ARG A 347 -25.05 7.23 -16.86
N ILE A 348 -23.74 7.42 -16.76
CA ILE A 348 -22.99 8.38 -17.57
C ILE A 348 -22.38 7.61 -18.76
N PRO A 349 -22.85 7.83 -20.00
CA PRO A 349 -22.40 7.07 -21.15
C PRO A 349 -20.99 7.49 -21.59
N GLY A 350 -20.24 6.52 -22.11
CA GLY A 350 -18.98 6.75 -22.82
C GLY A 350 -17.74 6.87 -21.95
N LEU A 351 -17.82 6.59 -20.64
CA LEU A 351 -16.68 6.67 -19.73
C LEU A 351 -15.81 5.41 -19.68
N ALA A 352 -16.30 4.28 -20.19
CA ALA A 352 -15.53 3.03 -20.32
C ALA A 352 -14.42 3.12 -21.39
N ILE A 353 -13.50 4.09 -21.30
CA ILE A 353 -12.43 4.33 -22.27
C ILE A 353 -11.26 5.08 -21.65
N GLY A 354 -10.04 4.68 -22.04
CA GLY A 354 -8.81 5.32 -21.57
C GLY A 354 -8.61 5.21 -20.07
N GLY A 355 -7.64 5.93 -19.53
CA GLY A 355 -7.42 6.00 -18.08
C GLY A 355 -6.29 5.10 -17.61
N TRP A 356 -5.66 5.46 -16.51
CA TRP A 356 -4.83 4.51 -15.76
C TRP A 356 -5.41 4.37 -14.35
N PHE A 357 -5.24 3.20 -13.76
CA PHE A 357 -5.43 3.04 -12.32
C PHE A 357 -4.51 4.03 -11.58
N ASP A 358 -5.04 4.77 -10.61
CA ASP A 358 -4.29 5.87 -9.97
C ASP A 358 -3.08 5.38 -9.18
N ALA A 359 -3.26 4.31 -8.40
CA ALA A 359 -2.20 3.78 -7.57
C ALA A 359 -2.25 2.25 -7.41
N GLY A 360 -2.52 1.77 -6.19
CA GLY A 360 -2.58 0.34 -5.86
C GLY A 360 -4.00 -0.22 -5.88
N ASP A 361 -4.99 0.68 -5.85
CA ASP A 361 -6.40 0.45 -6.15
C ASP A 361 -6.66 0.63 -7.66
N PHE A 362 -7.93 0.49 -8.07
CA PHE A 362 -8.33 0.46 -9.47
C PHE A 362 -9.25 1.63 -9.86
N ASP A 363 -9.16 2.74 -9.12
CA ASP A 363 -9.90 3.96 -9.40
C ASP A 363 -9.14 4.88 -10.38
N ILE A 364 -9.85 5.87 -10.94
CA ILE A 364 -9.25 6.94 -11.74
C ILE A 364 -9.28 8.25 -10.97
N GLU A 365 -8.11 8.87 -10.79
CA GLU A 365 -7.93 10.16 -10.11
C GLU A 365 -7.49 11.24 -11.12
N THR A 366 -8.41 12.14 -11.48
CA THR A 366 -8.21 13.04 -12.63
C THR A 366 -7.06 14.04 -12.40
N HIS A 367 -6.78 14.45 -11.16
CA HIS A 367 -5.65 15.36 -10.88
C HIS A 367 -4.29 14.71 -11.18
N SER A 368 -4.08 13.49 -10.70
CA SER A 368 -2.88 12.69 -10.97
C SER A 368 -2.79 12.35 -12.46
N HIS A 369 -3.91 11.94 -13.06
CA HIS A 369 -4.03 11.60 -14.47
C HIS A 369 -3.60 12.75 -15.40
N CYS A 370 -4.06 13.97 -15.12
CA CYS A 370 -3.62 15.16 -15.87
C CYS A 370 -2.11 15.40 -15.78
N SER A 371 -1.51 15.11 -14.61
CA SER A 371 -0.08 15.29 -14.35
C SER A 371 0.76 14.26 -15.13
N VAL A 372 0.29 13.02 -15.24
CA VAL A 372 0.91 11.98 -16.07
C VAL A 372 0.93 12.38 -17.53
N ILE A 373 -0.21 12.78 -18.11
CA ILE A 373 -0.30 13.23 -19.51
C ILE A 373 0.68 14.38 -19.77
N SER A 374 0.68 15.40 -18.91
CA SER A 374 1.59 16.54 -19.06
C SER A 374 3.06 16.11 -18.99
N SER A 375 3.40 15.18 -18.10
CA SER A 375 4.77 14.67 -17.96
C SER A 375 5.21 13.84 -19.17
N PHE A 376 4.32 13.07 -19.77
CA PHE A 376 4.60 12.35 -21.01
C PHE A 376 4.80 13.28 -22.20
N VAL A 377 3.96 14.30 -22.34
CA VAL A 377 4.14 15.31 -23.39
C VAL A 377 5.47 16.04 -23.19
N ASP A 378 5.81 16.41 -21.96
CA ASP A 378 7.10 17.01 -21.63
C ASP A 378 8.28 16.09 -22.01
N ALA A 379 8.18 14.80 -21.71
CA ALA A 379 9.21 13.82 -22.06
C ALA A 379 9.36 13.67 -23.58
N TRP A 380 8.23 13.62 -24.30
CA TRP A 380 8.17 13.57 -25.75
C TRP A 380 8.81 14.81 -26.39
N GLU A 381 8.35 16.00 -26.02
CA GLU A 381 8.77 17.28 -26.62
C GLU A 381 10.23 17.62 -26.27
N LYS A 382 10.72 17.27 -25.06
CA LYS A 382 12.08 17.61 -24.61
C LYS A 382 13.15 16.61 -25.03
N PHE A 383 12.82 15.31 -25.04
CA PHE A 383 13.81 14.25 -25.25
C PHE A 383 13.61 13.45 -26.54
N GLY A 384 12.48 13.61 -27.23
CA GLY A 384 12.21 12.92 -28.50
C GLY A 384 12.23 11.40 -28.36
N LEU A 385 11.72 10.88 -27.24
CA LEU A 385 11.76 9.45 -26.93
C LEU A 385 10.93 8.66 -27.96
N ASN A 386 11.60 7.81 -28.73
CA ASN A 386 11.01 7.05 -29.85
C ASN A 386 11.00 5.53 -29.59
N ARG A 387 11.02 5.12 -28.32
CA ARG A 387 10.92 3.71 -27.95
C ARG A 387 9.54 3.16 -28.33
N ASP A 388 9.55 1.96 -28.87
CA ASP A 388 8.39 1.23 -29.38
C ASP A 388 8.62 -0.25 -29.01
N GLN A 389 7.97 -0.70 -27.95
CA GLN A 389 8.02 -2.06 -27.41
C GLN A 389 6.63 -2.54 -26.96
N THR A 390 5.57 -1.78 -27.21
CA THR A 390 4.20 -2.14 -26.84
C THR A 390 3.24 -1.92 -28.01
N TYR A 391 2.38 -2.91 -28.24
CA TYR A 391 1.26 -2.76 -29.17
C TYR A 391 0.05 -2.34 -28.37
N ILE A 392 -0.53 -1.18 -28.66
CA ILE A 392 -1.72 -0.68 -27.96
C ILE A 392 -2.83 -0.39 -28.98
N SER A 393 -3.93 -1.13 -28.87
CA SER A 393 -5.10 -0.96 -29.74
C SER A 393 -6.32 -0.53 -28.93
N GLN A 394 -6.62 0.78 -28.94
CA GLN A 394 -7.80 1.35 -28.28
C GLN A 394 -9.10 0.73 -28.81
N HIS A 395 -9.15 0.40 -30.10
CA HIS A 395 -10.30 -0.23 -30.74
C HIS A 395 -10.52 -1.67 -30.25
N GLU A 396 -9.46 -2.47 -30.18
CA GLU A 396 -9.53 -3.87 -29.72
C GLU A 396 -9.57 -3.98 -28.20
N ARG A 397 -9.34 -2.88 -27.48
CA ARG A 397 -9.11 -2.84 -26.03
C ARG A 397 -8.01 -3.81 -25.62
N TYR A 398 -6.91 -3.80 -26.35
CA TYR A 398 -5.86 -4.78 -26.18
C TYR A 398 -4.49 -4.14 -26.15
N VAL A 399 -3.66 -4.62 -25.22
CA VAL A 399 -2.26 -4.28 -25.07
C VAL A 399 -1.46 -5.57 -25.11
N ASP A 400 -0.39 -5.57 -25.91
CA ASP A 400 0.58 -6.65 -25.97
C ASP A 400 1.98 -6.09 -25.68
N ILE A 401 2.48 -6.38 -24.49
CA ILE A 401 3.78 -5.93 -24.01
C ILE A 401 4.89 -6.73 -24.72
N HIS A 402 6.01 -6.08 -25.01
CA HIS A 402 7.17 -6.60 -25.77
C HIS A 402 6.90 -6.79 -27.27
N ARG A 403 5.82 -6.21 -27.80
CA ARG A 403 5.46 -6.26 -29.22
C ARG A 403 5.53 -4.86 -29.84
N PRO A 404 6.59 -4.52 -30.58
CA PRO A 404 6.64 -3.25 -31.30
C PRO A 404 5.61 -3.21 -32.44
N ASP A 405 5.08 -2.03 -32.74
CA ASP A 405 4.08 -1.81 -33.78
C ASP A 405 4.37 -0.65 -34.75
N GLY A 406 5.52 0.02 -34.56
CA GLY A 406 5.97 1.15 -35.35
C GLY A 406 5.55 2.51 -34.82
N VAL A 407 4.79 2.56 -33.71
CA VAL A 407 4.35 3.80 -33.07
C VAL A 407 5.06 3.97 -31.73
N PRO A 408 5.71 5.13 -31.44
CA PRO A 408 6.31 5.37 -30.14
C PRO A 408 5.34 5.12 -28.98
N ASP A 409 5.71 4.26 -28.03
CA ASP A 409 4.88 3.85 -26.90
C ASP A 409 4.36 5.07 -26.12
N LEU A 410 5.19 6.10 -26.00
CA LEU A 410 4.85 7.34 -25.31
C LEU A 410 3.66 8.06 -25.95
N LEU A 411 3.55 8.06 -27.28
CA LEU A 411 2.41 8.66 -27.98
C LEU A 411 1.14 7.83 -27.78
N GLN A 412 1.26 6.50 -27.83
CA GLN A 412 0.14 5.59 -27.56
C GLN A 412 -0.39 5.74 -26.11
N GLN A 413 0.51 5.94 -25.14
CA GLN A 413 0.14 6.26 -23.75
C GLN A 413 -0.53 7.64 -23.64
N ILE A 414 0.00 8.67 -24.31
CA ILE A 414 -0.65 10.00 -24.35
C ILE A 414 -2.06 9.89 -24.92
N GLU A 415 -2.26 9.14 -26.01
CA GLU A 415 -3.60 8.88 -26.58
C GLU A 415 -4.52 8.24 -25.54
N HIS A 416 -4.08 7.13 -24.93
CA HIS A 416 -4.88 6.39 -23.96
C HIS A 416 -5.35 7.25 -22.78
N GLY A 417 -4.44 8.02 -22.18
CA GLY A 417 -4.79 8.94 -21.11
C GLY A 417 -5.72 10.05 -21.57
N THR A 418 -5.49 10.60 -22.76
CA THR A 418 -6.29 11.71 -23.30
C THR A 418 -7.74 11.30 -23.59
N LEU A 419 -7.97 10.07 -24.04
CA LEU A 419 -9.31 9.55 -24.32
C LEU A 419 -10.24 9.65 -23.11
N ASN A 420 -9.76 9.35 -21.90
CA ASN A 420 -10.57 9.43 -20.69
C ASN A 420 -10.97 10.88 -20.37
N LEU A 421 -10.04 11.84 -20.43
CA LEU A 421 -10.33 13.26 -20.20
C LEU A 421 -11.33 13.81 -21.23
N VAL A 422 -11.17 13.44 -22.50
CA VAL A 422 -12.10 13.84 -23.57
C VAL A 422 -13.48 13.24 -23.32
N ALA A 423 -13.56 11.99 -22.89
CA ALA A 423 -14.82 11.32 -22.57
C ALA A 423 -15.57 12.03 -21.43
N GLN A 424 -14.87 12.35 -20.33
CA GLN A 424 -15.43 13.12 -19.21
C GLN A 424 -16.00 14.46 -19.69
N VAL A 425 -15.20 15.28 -20.38
CA VAL A 425 -15.63 16.60 -20.85
C VAL A 425 -16.81 16.52 -21.83
N LYS A 426 -16.82 15.54 -22.74
CA LYS A 426 -17.95 15.35 -23.67
C LYS A 426 -19.23 14.89 -22.99
N ALA A 427 -19.13 13.96 -22.05
CA ALA A 427 -20.30 13.39 -21.39
C ALA A 427 -20.91 14.36 -20.38
N ILE A 428 -20.07 15.01 -19.57
CA ILE A 428 -20.44 15.75 -18.36
C ILE A 428 -20.36 17.26 -18.56
N GLY A 429 -19.40 17.73 -19.37
CA GLY A 429 -19.16 19.14 -19.66
C GLY A 429 -17.94 19.74 -18.95
N HIS A 430 -17.31 19.00 -18.03
CA HIS A 430 -16.10 19.37 -17.30
C HIS A 430 -15.41 18.10 -16.76
N PRO A 431 -14.12 18.16 -16.37
CA PRO A 431 -13.46 17.04 -15.68
C PRO A 431 -14.11 16.74 -14.33
N VAL A 432 -14.03 15.49 -13.91
CA VAL A 432 -14.57 15.00 -12.62
C VAL A 432 -13.44 14.80 -11.62
N ARG A 433 -13.73 14.82 -10.31
CA ARG A 433 -12.72 14.55 -9.27
C ARG A 433 -12.05 13.19 -9.50
N GLY A 434 -12.86 12.16 -9.73
CA GLY A 434 -12.42 10.82 -10.06
C GLY A 434 -13.59 9.87 -10.30
N ILE A 435 -13.25 8.65 -10.69
CA ILE A 435 -14.17 7.54 -10.93
C ILE A 435 -13.73 6.42 -9.97
N ASN A 436 -14.56 6.12 -8.97
CA ASN A 436 -14.20 5.26 -7.85
C ASN A 436 -15.16 4.07 -7.73
N VAL A 437 -14.67 2.88 -7.37
CA VAL A 437 -15.51 1.73 -7.05
C VAL A 437 -16.59 2.06 -6.02
N SER A 438 -17.78 1.49 -6.17
CA SER A 438 -18.93 1.85 -5.34
C SER A 438 -18.88 1.25 -3.93
N ASN A 439 -18.15 0.14 -3.75
CA ASN A 439 -18.08 -0.59 -2.49
C ASN A 439 -16.64 -0.71 -1.96
N LEU A 440 -16.47 -0.56 -0.64
CA LEU A 440 -15.15 -0.62 0.00
C LEU A 440 -14.45 -1.99 -0.15
N TYR A 441 -15.21 -3.08 -0.31
CA TYR A 441 -14.64 -4.40 -0.58
C TYR A 441 -14.07 -4.54 -2.01
N GLN A 442 -14.41 -3.64 -2.93
CA GLN A 442 -13.79 -3.56 -4.25
C GLN A 442 -12.47 -2.77 -4.19
N TYR A 443 -12.40 -1.76 -3.31
CA TYR A 443 -11.27 -0.83 -3.23
C TYR A 443 -9.94 -1.50 -2.86
N HIS A 444 -9.99 -2.54 -2.02
CA HIS A 444 -8.81 -3.30 -1.61
C HIS A 444 -8.57 -4.57 -2.45
N HIS A 445 -9.20 -4.70 -3.62
CA HIS A 445 -9.01 -5.85 -4.50
C HIS A 445 -7.54 -6.01 -4.90
N LEU A 446 -7.10 -7.26 -5.04
CA LEU A 446 -5.77 -7.61 -5.50
C LEU A 446 -5.89 -8.70 -6.56
N GLY A 447 -5.24 -8.52 -7.71
CA GLY A 447 -5.25 -9.49 -8.80
C GLY A 447 -5.75 -8.90 -10.11
N ASP A 448 -6.51 -9.70 -10.86
CA ASP A 448 -7.06 -9.30 -12.16
C ASP A 448 -8.15 -8.24 -11.95
N ALA A 449 -7.92 -7.02 -12.47
CA ALA A 449 -8.86 -5.90 -12.37
C ALA A 449 -10.22 -6.20 -13.02
N SER A 450 -10.26 -7.09 -14.03
CA SER A 450 -11.49 -7.41 -14.76
C SER A 450 -12.50 -8.23 -13.95
N THR A 451 -12.13 -8.65 -12.74
CA THR A 451 -13.01 -9.39 -11.84
C THR A 451 -13.59 -8.53 -10.72
N ILE A 452 -13.33 -7.21 -10.72
CA ILE A 452 -13.82 -6.30 -9.67
C ILE A 452 -15.31 -6.02 -9.83
N THR A 453 -15.77 -5.94 -11.08
CA THR A 453 -17.17 -5.82 -11.47
C THR A 453 -17.54 -6.99 -12.37
N ASP A 454 -18.84 -7.20 -12.58
CA ASP A 454 -19.31 -8.15 -13.59
C ASP A 454 -19.24 -7.62 -15.03
N ASN A 455 -18.69 -6.42 -15.24
CA ASN A 455 -18.55 -5.73 -16.53
C ASN A 455 -19.89 -5.45 -17.25
N LEU A 456 -21.03 -5.59 -16.56
CA LEU A 456 -22.35 -5.31 -17.11
C LEU A 456 -22.94 -4.08 -16.42
N PRO A 457 -23.51 -3.12 -17.17
CA PRO A 457 -24.15 -1.96 -16.56
C PRO A 457 -25.21 -2.34 -15.54
N TYR A 458 -25.17 -1.71 -14.36
CA TYR A 458 -26.19 -1.88 -13.34
C TYR A 458 -27.60 -1.54 -13.86
N ASN A 459 -28.53 -2.44 -13.59
CA ASN A 459 -29.94 -2.35 -13.93
C ASN A 459 -30.79 -2.61 -12.68
N PRO A 460 -31.39 -1.57 -12.08
CA PRO A 460 -32.19 -1.70 -10.87
C PRO A 460 -33.52 -2.44 -11.07
N ALA A 461 -33.89 -2.80 -12.31
CA ALA A 461 -35.06 -3.63 -12.59
C ALA A 461 -34.79 -5.14 -12.44
N LEU A 462 -33.53 -5.56 -12.41
CA LEU A 462 -33.13 -6.95 -12.16
C LEU A 462 -32.96 -7.21 -10.66
N GLN A 463 -33.10 -8.48 -10.24
CA GLN A 463 -32.79 -8.87 -8.87
C GLN A 463 -31.29 -8.76 -8.59
N PRO A 464 -30.86 -8.57 -7.33
CA PRO A 464 -29.44 -8.58 -6.98
C PRO A 464 -28.73 -9.82 -7.52
N TYR A 465 -27.61 -9.62 -8.22
CA TYR A 465 -26.80 -10.65 -8.89
C TYR A 465 -27.48 -11.40 -10.05
N GLU A 466 -28.66 -10.97 -10.49
CA GLU A 466 -29.28 -11.44 -11.74
C GLU A 466 -28.61 -10.75 -12.93
N SER A 467 -28.46 -11.48 -14.04
CA SER A 467 -27.95 -10.93 -15.30
C SER A 467 -28.84 -11.37 -16.45
N ASP A 468 -29.14 -10.44 -17.36
CA ASP A 468 -29.78 -10.74 -18.65
C ASP A 468 -28.76 -10.89 -19.80
N GLY A 469 -27.46 -10.92 -19.47
CA GLY A 469 -26.33 -10.98 -20.40
C GLY A 469 -25.98 -9.64 -21.06
N LYS A 470 -26.68 -8.55 -20.72
CA LYS A 470 -26.42 -7.19 -21.22
C LYS A 470 -26.29 -6.15 -20.11
N SER A 471 -26.92 -6.43 -18.98
CA SER A 471 -26.94 -5.66 -17.75
C SER A 471 -27.02 -6.63 -16.56
N SER A 472 -26.75 -6.13 -15.36
CA SER A 472 -26.85 -6.92 -14.13
C SER A 472 -27.59 -6.17 -13.04
N GLY A 473 -28.23 -6.88 -12.13
CA GLY A 473 -28.74 -6.30 -10.89
C GLY A 473 -27.64 -6.13 -9.83
N THR A 474 -26.36 -6.32 -10.17
CA THR A 474 -25.22 -6.12 -9.28
C THR A 474 -24.87 -4.62 -9.24
N PRO A 475 -24.94 -3.93 -8.08
CA PRO A 475 -24.60 -2.52 -7.99
C PRO A 475 -23.09 -2.36 -7.75
N ASP A 476 -22.27 -2.84 -8.68
CA ASP A 476 -20.81 -2.85 -8.60
C ASP A 476 -20.13 -1.85 -9.56
N ASP A 477 -20.87 -1.25 -10.50
CA ASP A 477 -20.40 -0.12 -11.33
C ASP A 477 -19.66 0.94 -10.48
N ARG A 478 -18.57 1.46 -11.03
CA ARG A 478 -17.88 2.61 -10.42
C ARG A 478 -18.76 3.85 -10.44
N TRP A 479 -18.56 4.70 -9.46
CA TRP A 479 -19.23 5.98 -9.28
C TRP A 479 -18.34 7.15 -9.72
N VAL A 480 -18.95 8.10 -10.40
CA VAL A 480 -18.30 9.32 -10.88
C VAL A 480 -18.57 10.46 -9.92
N PHE A 481 -17.51 11.05 -9.37
CA PHE A 481 -17.57 12.16 -8.43
C PHE A 481 -17.44 13.49 -9.17
N THR A 482 -18.59 14.05 -9.54
CA THR A 482 -18.71 15.14 -10.51
C THR A 482 -18.67 16.54 -9.89
N ASN A 483 -18.31 16.71 -8.62
CA ASN A 483 -18.20 18.06 -8.07
C ASN A 483 -17.18 18.89 -8.85
N ARG A 484 -17.63 20.08 -9.29
CA ARG A 484 -16.80 20.90 -10.16
C ARG A 484 -15.69 21.59 -9.38
N ASN A 485 -14.46 21.47 -9.87
CA ASN A 485 -13.28 22.08 -9.29
C ASN A 485 -12.56 22.96 -10.32
N ILE A 486 -12.46 24.27 -10.03
CA ILE A 486 -11.85 25.25 -10.95
C ILE A 486 -10.38 24.95 -11.22
N SER A 487 -9.63 24.48 -10.22
CA SER A 487 -8.22 24.11 -10.39
C SER A 487 -8.08 22.94 -11.36
N LEU A 488 -8.97 21.95 -11.23
CA LEU A 488 -9.00 20.79 -12.12
C LEU A 488 -9.42 21.16 -13.55
N ASP A 489 -10.36 22.10 -13.72
CA ASP A 489 -10.73 22.64 -15.04
C ASP A 489 -9.49 23.18 -15.76
N TYR A 490 -8.71 24.06 -15.11
CA TYR A 490 -7.50 24.63 -15.71
C TYR A 490 -6.42 23.59 -15.99
N GLN A 491 -6.21 22.64 -15.07
CA GLN A 491 -5.22 21.58 -15.24
C GLN A 491 -5.59 20.67 -16.43
N THR A 492 -6.87 20.29 -16.53
CA THR A 492 -7.38 19.46 -17.63
C THR A 492 -7.25 20.18 -18.97
N ILE A 493 -7.58 21.47 -19.03
CA ILE A 493 -7.39 22.29 -20.25
C ILE A 493 -5.92 22.29 -20.67
N ALA A 494 -5.00 22.48 -19.73
CA ALA A 494 -3.56 22.48 -20.01
C ALA A 494 -3.09 21.11 -20.53
N SER A 495 -3.49 20.01 -19.89
CA SER A 495 -3.13 18.65 -20.31
C SER A 495 -3.70 18.29 -21.68
N LEU A 496 -4.96 18.63 -21.96
CA LEU A 496 -5.57 18.41 -23.29
C LEU A 496 -4.87 19.23 -24.38
N ALA A 497 -4.53 20.49 -24.08
CA ALA A 497 -3.78 21.33 -25.02
C ALA A 497 -2.35 20.81 -25.28
N ALA A 498 -1.70 20.24 -24.26
CA ALA A 498 -0.41 19.58 -24.39
C ALA A 498 -0.51 18.30 -25.25
N ALA A 499 -1.44 17.41 -24.92
CA ALA A 499 -1.67 16.18 -25.66
C ALA A 499 -2.00 16.44 -27.13
N ALA A 500 -2.84 17.43 -27.42
CA ALA A 500 -3.19 17.80 -28.79
C ALA A 500 -1.98 18.22 -29.65
N ARG A 501 -0.90 18.75 -29.05
CA ARG A 501 0.35 19.04 -29.78
C ARG A 501 1.15 17.78 -30.06
N ALA A 502 1.27 16.90 -29.06
CA ALA A 502 2.01 15.65 -29.20
C ALA A 502 1.36 14.72 -30.23
N LEU A 503 0.03 14.54 -30.16
CA LEU A 503 -0.75 13.62 -31.00
C LEU A 503 -1.05 14.12 -32.42
N LYS A 504 -0.66 15.37 -32.76
CA LYS A 504 -0.85 15.92 -34.11
C LYS A 504 0.28 15.53 -35.06
N ASN A 505 1.44 15.21 -34.50
CA ASN A 505 2.62 14.73 -35.22
C ASN A 505 2.63 13.20 -35.23
#